data_AF-A0A1C5FTT3-F1
#
_entry.id   AF-A0A1C5FTT3-F1
#
_cell.length_a   1.000
_cell.length_b   1.000
_cell.length_c   1.000
_cell.angle_alpha   90.00
_cell.angle_beta   90.00
_cell.angle_gamma   90.00
#
_symmetry.space_group_name_H-M   'P 1'
#
loop_
_entity.id
_entity.type
_entity.pdbx_description
1 polymer ?
#
loop_
_entity_poly.entity_id
_entity_poly.type
_entity_poly.pdbx_seq_one_letter_code
_entity_poly.pdbx_strand_id
1 'polypeptide(L)'
;GATAAERVLRRLRETTFVLGTPADTAERVRAALTGLDGVDVARLGAETGEPSVVAAVRRDHAEARDPVPEASAFHAPGPHGTGVKETDSGVRYALPTLVFSGPGGRVATPGWRSVAEYTAALRTVAPHHRWEATPVDPEAALAEYRSLTGPDLSLLTGGTTPPRTAVRVETAGGPLWLHPDEAATHPVLMTRTS
;
A
#
# COMPACT_ATOMS: atom_id res chain seq x y z
N GLY A 1 6.57 -2.06 15.03
CA GLY A 1 6.40 -0.60 14.82
C GLY A 1 5.83 -0.33 13.44
N ALA A 2 5.53 0.92 13.08
CA ALA A 2 4.90 1.29 11.80
C ALA A 2 5.66 0.75 10.58
N THR A 3 6.99 0.87 10.55
CA THR A 3 7.85 0.34 9.47
C THR A 3 7.70 -1.17 9.25
N ALA A 4 7.56 -1.96 10.33
CA ALA A 4 7.36 -3.40 10.22
C ALA A 4 5.99 -3.73 9.60
N ALA A 5 4.94 -2.97 9.97
CA ALA A 5 3.61 -3.15 9.41
C ALA A 5 3.57 -2.80 7.91
N GLU A 6 4.25 -1.73 7.50
CA GLU A 6 4.38 -1.33 6.09
C GLU A 6 5.10 -2.40 5.27
N ARG A 7 6.20 -2.95 5.80
CA ARG A 7 6.93 -4.06 5.15
C ARG A 7 6.07 -5.31 4.99
N VAL A 8 5.34 -5.70 6.04
CA VAL A 8 4.39 -6.83 5.98
C VAL A 8 3.34 -6.57 4.90
N LEU A 9 2.69 -5.40 4.91
CA LEU A 9 1.65 -5.06 3.93
C LEU A 9 2.20 -5.05 2.51
N ARG A 10 3.40 -4.48 2.29
CA ARG A 10 4.07 -4.44 0.99
C ARG A 10 4.34 -5.86 0.49
N ARG A 11 4.95 -6.71 1.32
CA ARG A 11 5.24 -8.11 0.98
C ARG A 11 3.97 -8.89 0.60
N LEU A 12 2.88 -8.75 1.37
CA LEU A 12 1.60 -9.42 1.07
C LEU A 12 0.92 -8.90 -0.20
N ARG A 13 1.07 -7.60 -0.51
CA ARG A 13 0.60 -7.04 -1.78
C ARG A 13 1.42 -7.56 -2.96
N GLU A 14 2.73 -7.70 -2.81
CA GLU A 14 3.60 -8.25 -3.85
C GLU A 14 3.24 -9.70 -4.17
N THR A 15 2.99 -10.55 -3.17
CA THR A 15 2.56 -11.93 -3.43
C THR A 15 1.28 -11.99 -4.27
N THR A 16 0.36 -11.06 -4.04
CA THR A 16 -0.92 -10.97 -4.76
C THR A 16 -0.76 -10.37 -6.16
N PHE A 17 -0.19 -9.17 -6.26
CA PHE A 17 -0.24 -8.34 -7.46
C PHE A 17 1.00 -8.43 -8.34
N VAL A 18 2.13 -8.88 -7.80
CA VAL A 18 3.39 -9.03 -8.54
C VAL A 18 3.65 -10.49 -8.88
N LEU A 19 3.48 -11.38 -7.90
CA LEU A 19 3.77 -12.81 -8.06
C LEU A 19 2.57 -13.63 -8.55
N GLY A 20 1.35 -13.12 -8.41
CA GLY A 20 0.13 -13.86 -8.76
C GLY A 20 -0.12 -15.08 -7.87
N THR A 21 0.48 -15.12 -6.68
CA THR A 21 0.34 -16.18 -5.67
C THR A 21 -0.11 -15.57 -4.34
N PRO A 22 -1.38 -15.20 -4.19
CA PRO A 22 -1.87 -14.49 -3.01
C PRO A 22 -1.57 -15.26 -1.72
N ALA A 23 -1.13 -14.52 -0.69
CA ALA A 23 -0.97 -15.06 0.66
C ALA A 23 -2.31 -15.02 1.41
N ASP A 24 -3.22 -15.90 1.00
CA ASP A 24 -4.63 -15.94 1.43
C ASP A 24 -4.93 -17.00 2.51
N THR A 25 -3.93 -17.78 2.92
CA THR A 25 -4.00 -18.69 4.07
C THR A 25 -2.94 -18.32 5.11
N ALA A 26 -3.13 -18.74 6.37
CA ALA A 26 -2.18 -18.48 7.44
C ALA A 26 -0.78 -19.07 7.12
N GLU A 27 -0.74 -20.23 6.47
CA GLU A 27 0.48 -20.89 6.02
C GLU A 27 1.20 -20.06 4.96
N ARG A 28 0.45 -19.57 3.96
CA ARG A 28 1.02 -18.73 2.88
C ARG A 28 1.47 -17.36 3.39
N VAL A 29 0.75 -16.78 4.34
CA VAL A 29 1.16 -15.55 5.03
C VAL A 29 2.48 -15.78 5.77
N ARG A 30 2.58 -16.83 6.60
CA ARG A 30 3.83 -17.14 7.32
C ARG A 30 5.00 -17.39 6.36
N ALA A 31 4.77 -18.15 5.30
CA ALA A 31 5.77 -18.40 4.28
C ALA A 31 6.24 -17.11 3.59
N ALA A 32 5.30 -16.24 3.20
CA ALA A 32 5.61 -14.97 2.53
C ALA A 32 6.41 -14.00 3.41
N LEU A 33 6.22 -14.06 4.74
CA LEU A 33 6.88 -13.18 5.70
C LEU A 33 8.16 -13.76 6.31
N THR A 34 8.50 -15.02 6.00
CA THR A 34 9.68 -15.68 6.55
C THR A 34 10.95 -14.90 6.20
N GLY A 35 11.75 -14.56 7.24
CA GLY A 35 12.99 -13.80 7.09
C GLY A 35 12.81 -12.31 6.79
N LEU A 36 11.60 -11.78 6.86
CA LEU A 36 11.36 -10.35 6.69
C LEU A 36 11.93 -9.55 7.86
N ASP A 37 12.78 -8.56 7.57
CA ASP A 37 13.47 -7.79 8.58
C ASP A 37 12.52 -7.00 9.49
N GLY A 38 12.75 -7.11 10.81
CA GLY A 38 11.94 -6.46 11.84
C GLY A 38 10.59 -7.12 12.13
N VAL A 39 10.34 -8.35 11.63
CA VAL A 39 9.08 -9.07 11.81
C VAL A 39 9.30 -10.42 12.49
N ASP A 40 8.71 -10.59 13.67
CA ASP A 40 8.60 -11.90 14.34
C ASP A 40 7.37 -12.65 13.81
N VAL A 41 7.61 -13.52 12.83
CA VAL A 41 6.55 -14.28 12.14
C VAL A 41 5.88 -15.28 13.08
N ALA A 42 6.61 -15.86 14.03
CA ALA A 42 6.06 -16.83 14.98
C ALA A 42 5.08 -16.13 15.92
N ARG A 43 5.49 -14.98 16.46
CA ARG A 43 4.63 -14.13 17.30
C ARG A 43 3.41 -13.63 16.53
N LEU A 44 3.59 -13.14 15.30
CA LEU A 44 2.48 -12.68 14.46
C LEU A 44 1.46 -13.81 14.22
N GLY A 45 1.95 -15.03 13.97
CA GLY A 45 1.10 -16.21 13.81
C GLY A 45 0.32 -16.56 15.09
N ALA A 46 0.95 -16.47 16.26
CA ALA A 46 0.30 -16.73 17.54
C ALA A 46 -0.75 -15.66 17.89
N GLU A 47 -0.48 -14.39 17.58
CA GLU A 47 -1.34 -13.26 17.94
C GLU A 47 -2.52 -13.03 16.96
N THR A 48 -2.52 -13.65 15.78
CA THR A 48 -3.54 -13.39 14.73
C THR A 48 -4.98 -13.64 15.22
N GLY A 49 -5.17 -14.60 16.12
CA GLY A 49 -6.48 -14.94 16.71
C GLY A 49 -6.83 -14.20 17.98
N GLU A 50 -5.93 -13.36 18.51
CA GLU A 50 -6.14 -12.68 19.78
C GLU A 50 -7.37 -11.75 19.73
N PRO A 51 -8.21 -11.71 20.77
CA PRO A 51 -9.43 -10.89 20.77
C PRO A 51 -9.16 -9.42 20.47
N SER A 52 -8.02 -8.87 20.90
CA SER A 52 -7.62 -7.49 20.62
C SER A 52 -7.31 -7.25 19.14
N VAL A 53 -6.66 -8.19 18.48
CA VAL A 53 -6.34 -8.14 17.04
C VAL A 53 -7.62 -8.25 16.21
N VAL A 54 -8.48 -9.22 16.55
CA VAL A 54 -9.78 -9.39 15.89
C VAL A 54 -10.65 -8.13 16.07
N ALA A 55 -10.65 -7.55 17.27
CA ALA A 55 -11.39 -6.32 17.55
C ALA A 55 -10.85 -5.12 16.75
N ALA A 56 -9.53 -5.01 16.55
CA ALA A 56 -8.93 -3.97 15.72
C ALA A 56 -9.37 -4.10 14.25
N VAL A 57 -9.26 -5.30 13.66
CA VAL A 57 -9.69 -5.55 12.26
C VAL A 57 -11.18 -5.27 12.08
N ARG A 58 -12.02 -5.66 13.05
CA ARG A 58 -13.46 -5.35 13.02
C ARG A 58 -13.75 -3.85 13.07
N ARG A 59 -12.92 -3.08 13.77
CA ARG A 59 -13.04 -1.63 13.86
C ARG A 59 -12.72 -0.97 12.51
N ASP A 60 -11.60 -1.35 11.89
CA ASP A 60 -11.22 -0.89 10.55
C ASP A 60 -12.29 -1.27 9.51
N HIS A 61 -12.83 -2.49 9.62
CA HIS A 61 -13.91 -2.97 8.77
C HIS A 61 -15.21 -2.16 8.92
N ALA A 62 -15.55 -1.77 10.15
CA ALA A 62 -16.71 -0.94 10.45
C ALA A 62 -16.49 0.50 9.96
N GLU A 63 -15.32 1.08 10.19
CA GLU A 63 -14.95 2.42 9.69
C GLU A 63 -15.04 2.47 8.17
N ALA A 64 -14.55 1.44 7.46
CA ALA A 64 -14.64 1.36 6.01
C ALA A 64 -16.09 1.28 5.47
N ARG A 65 -17.07 0.99 6.34
CA ARG A 65 -18.51 0.89 6.09
C ARG A 65 -19.32 2.04 6.69
N ASP A 66 -18.63 3.08 7.16
CA ASP A 66 -19.24 4.33 7.61
C ASP A 66 -18.63 5.51 6.82
N PRO A 67 -18.96 5.65 5.52
CA PRO A 67 -18.37 6.69 4.70
C PRO A 67 -18.73 8.08 5.18
N VAL A 68 -17.73 8.97 5.28
CA VAL A 68 -17.97 10.37 5.60
C VAL A 68 -18.87 11.04 4.54
N PRO A 69 -19.64 12.08 4.92
CA PRO A 69 -20.53 12.77 3.99
C PRO A 69 -19.87 13.22 2.68
N GLU A 70 -18.60 13.64 2.72
CA GLU A 70 -17.85 14.08 1.55
C GLU A 70 -17.60 12.96 0.55
N ALA A 71 -17.45 11.70 1.00
CA ALA A 71 -17.35 10.55 0.11
C ALA A 71 -18.72 10.17 -0.47
N SER A 72 -19.77 10.26 0.33
CA SER A 72 -21.15 10.00 -0.11
C SER A 72 -21.64 11.02 -1.14
N ALA A 73 -21.24 12.29 -1.00
CA ALA A 73 -21.56 13.36 -1.94
C ALA A 73 -20.66 13.38 -3.19
N PHE A 74 -19.63 12.52 -3.25
CA PHE A 74 -18.68 12.53 -4.35
C PHE A 74 -19.27 11.94 -5.64
N HIS A 75 -19.21 12.74 -6.71
CA HIS A 75 -19.57 12.34 -8.07
C HIS A 75 -18.54 12.83 -9.08
N ALA A 76 -18.05 11.92 -9.93
CA ALA A 76 -17.16 12.22 -11.06
C ALA A 76 -17.65 11.50 -12.33
N PRO A 77 -17.28 11.97 -13.54
CA PRO A 77 -17.57 11.24 -14.77
C PRO A 77 -16.91 9.85 -14.81
N GLY A 78 -17.52 8.90 -15.52
CA GLY A 78 -16.93 7.59 -15.84
C GLY A 78 -17.40 6.42 -14.96
N PRO A 79 -16.90 5.19 -15.22
CA PRO A 79 -17.41 3.93 -14.65
C PRO A 79 -17.19 3.78 -13.13
N HIS A 80 -16.34 4.62 -12.55
CA HIS A 80 -16.05 4.64 -11.10
C HIS A 80 -16.32 6.03 -10.51
N GLY A 81 -17.40 6.65 -10.98
CA GLY A 81 -17.79 8.01 -10.64
C GLY A 81 -18.33 8.23 -9.22
N THR A 82 -18.66 7.18 -8.46
CA THR A 82 -19.25 7.30 -7.13
C THR A 82 -18.22 7.11 -6.03
N GLY A 83 -18.33 7.90 -4.95
CA GLY A 83 -17.44 7.77 -3.79
C GLY A 83 -17.76 6.63 -2.83
N VAL A 84 -18.95 6.06 -2.94
CA VAL A 84 -19.39 4.90 -2.18
C VAL A 84 -19.81 3.75 -3.10
N LYS A 85 -19.83 2.55 -2.53
CA LYS A 85 -20.34 1.32 -3.16
C LYS A 85 -21.41 0.70 -2.26
N GLU A 86 -22.53 0.33 -2.87
CA GLU A 86 -23.58 -0.45 -2.22
C GLU A 86 -23.08 -1.87 -1.92
N THR A 87 -23.60 -2.42 -0.84
CA THR A 87 -23.36 -3.78 -0.34
C THR A 87 -24.65 -4.29 0.27
N ASP A 88 -24.75 -5.61 0.50
CA ASP A 88 -25.94 -6.21 1.12
C ASP A 88 -26.27 -5.64 2.51
N SER A 89 -25.27 -5.10 3.22
CA SER A 89 -25.41 -4.57 4.57
C SER A 89 -25.33 -3.04 4.66
N GLY A 90 -25.47 -2.32 3.54
CA GLY A 90 -25.41 -0.86 3.49
C GLY A 90 -24.39 -0.34 2.47
N VAL A 91 -23.64 0.70 2.81
CA VAL A 91 -22.62 1.28 1.92
C VAL A 91 -21.21 1.11 2.49
N ARG A 92 -20.22 1.18 1.61
CA ARG A 92 -18.81 1.27 1.98
C ARG A 92 -18.10 2.28 1.10
N TYR A 93 -16.92 2.73 1.51
CA TYR A 93 -16.05 3.52 0.63
C TYR A 93 -15.77 2.78 -0.68
N ALA A 94 -15.73 3.52 -1.80
CA ALA A 94 -15.07 3.04 -3.00
C ALA A 94 -13.56 2.85 -2.72
N LEU A 95 -12.93 1.83 -3.30
CA LEU A 95 -11.53 1.52 -3.02
C LEU A 95 -10.62 1.95 -4.19
N PRO A 96 -9.43 2.52 -3.91
CA PRO A 96 -9.05 3.13 -2.62
C PRO A 96 -9.85 4.43 -2.39
N THR A 97 -10.02 4.87 -1.14
CA THR A 97 -10.44 6.25 -0.83
C THR A 97 -9.45 6.84 0.16
N LEU A 98 -9.00 8.06 -0.10
CA LEU A 98 -8.23 8.87 0.85
C LEU A 98 -9.16 9.93 1.45
N VAL A 99 -9.09 10.11 2.76
CA VAL A 99 -9.81 11.17 3.49
C VAL A 99 -8.78 12.09 4.12
N PHE A 100 -8.74 13.34 3.67
CA PHE A 100 -7.86 14.37 4.19
C PHE A 100 -8.64 15.22 5.20
N SER A 101 -8.03 15.53 6.34
CA SER A 101 -8.61 16.41 7.36
C SER A 101 -7.57 17.42 7.85
N GLY A 102 -7.98 18.66 8.07
CA GLY A 102 -7.10 19.74 8.51
C GLY A 102 -7.87 21.03 8.85
N PRO A 103 -7.16 22.15 9.06
CA PRO A 103 -7.79 23.43 9.41
C PRO A 103 -8.83 23.94 8.39
N GLY A 104 -8.71 23.54 7.12
CA GLY A 104 -9.66 23.86 6.05
C GLY A 104 -10.86 22.92 5.97
N GLY A 105 -11.00 21.98 6.91
CA GLY A 105 -12.09 21.00 6.95
C GLY A 105 -11.65 19.61 6.49
N ARG A 106 -12.55 18.90 5.80
CA ARG A 106 -12.35 17.52 5.35
C ARG A 106 -12.67 17.38 3.86
N VAL A 107 -11.90 16.54 3.18
CA VAL A 107 -12.12 16.18 1.77
C VAL A 107 -11.92 14.68 1.60
N ALA A 108 -12.83 14.03 0.87
CA ALA A 108 -12.64 12.66 0.42
C ALA A 108 -12.25 12.64 -1.05
N THR A 109 -11.26 11.82 -1.41
CA THR A 109 -10.87 11.55 -2.80
C THR A 109 -10.99 10.04 -3.10
N PRO A 110 -12.16 9.59 -3.55
CA PRO A 110 -12.41 8.20 -3.89
C PRO A 110 -11.80 7.81 -5.24
N GLY A 111 -11.31 6.59 -5.32
CA GLY A 111 -10.67 5.98 -6.47
C GLY A 111 -9.19 6.32 -6.65
N TRP A 112 -8.60 5.72 -7.68
CA TRP A 112 -7.28 6.09 -8.18
C TRP A 112 -7.36 7.45 -8.87
N ARG A 113 -6.58 8.41 -8.38
CA ARG A 113 -6.51 9.78 -8.88
C ARG A 113 -5.08 10.14 -9.24
N SER A 114 -4.93 11.19 -10.03
CA SER A 114 -3.63 11.79 -10.28
C SER A 114 -3.04 12.40 -9.01
N VAL A 115 -1.71 12.51 -8.95
CA VAL A 115 -1.00 13.22 -7.87
C VAL A 115 -1.50 14.67 -7.75
N ALA A 116 -1.83 15.31 -8.88
CA ALA A 116 -2.38 16.67 -8.89
C ALA A 116 -3.73 16.77 -8.16
N GLU A 117 -4.62 15.80 -8.35
CA GLU A 117 -5.91 15.74 -7.64
C GLU A 117 -5.73 15.51 -6.14
N TYR A 118 -4.83 14.59 -5.73
CA TYR A 118 -4.52 14.41 -4.31
C TYR A 118 -3.89 15.67 -3.68
N THR A 119 -3.00 16.34 -4.41
CA THR A 119 -2.38 17.60 -3.95
C THR A 119 -3.41 18.73 -3.85
N ALA A 120 -4.39 18.79 -4.75
CA ALA A 120 -5.48 19.74 -4.67
C ALA A 120 -6.36 19.50 -3.42
N ALA A 121 -6.66 18.25 -3.09
CA ALA A 121 -7.39 17.90 -1.86
C ALA A 121 -6.62 18.30 -0.59
N LEU A 122 -5.30 18.07 -0.57
CA LEU A 122 -4.42 18.54 0.51
C LEU A 122 -4.49 20.06 0.67
N ARG A 123 -4.38 20.81 -0.44
CA ARG A 123 -4.50 22.29 -0.44
C ARG A 123 -5.84 22.78 0.10
N THR A 124 -6.93 22.06 -0.13
CA THR A 124 -8.23 22.41 0.44
C THR A 124 -8.22 22.34 1.96
N VAL A 125 -7.68 21.26 2.54
CA VAL A 125 -7.72 21.06 4.00
C VAL A 125 -6.60 21.79 4.74
N ALA A 126 -5.56 22.24 4.05
CA ALA A 126 -4.43 22.97 4.64
C ALA A 126 -3.91 24.08 3.69
N PRO A 127 -4.69 25.14 3.42
CA PRO A 127 -4.42 26.12 2.35
C PRO A 127 -3.14 26.93 2.52
N HIS A 128 -2.61 27.01 3.74
CA HIS A 128 -1.38 27.74 4.06
C HIS A 128 -0.13 26.86 4.06
N HIS A 129 -0.29 25.55 3.93
CA HIS A 129 0.84 24.63 3.86
C HIS A 129 1.35 24.54 2.42
N ARG A 130 2.68 24.49 2.27
CA ARG A 130 3.33 24.25 0.98
C ARG A 130 3.97 22.87 1.01
N TRP A 131 3.48 21.99 0.15
CA TRP A 131 4.08 20.67 -0.05
C TRP A 131 5.04 20.73 -1.24
N GLU A 132 6.28 20.35 -1.00
CA GLU A 132 7.26 20.11 -2.05
C GLU A 132 7.59 18.62 -2.04
N ALA A 133 7.07 17.90 -3.04
CA ALA A 133 7.50 16.53 -3.29
C ALA A 133 8.82 16.60 -4.05
N THR A 134 9.94 16.54 -3.31
CA THR A 134 11.27 16.48 -3.93
C THR A 134 11.52 15.05 -4.38
N PRO A 135 11.91 14.80 -5.65
CA PRO A 135 12.34 13.49 -6.07
C PRO A 135 13.45 12.96 -5.17
N VAL A 136 13.31 11.72 -4.73
CA VAL A 136 14.33 11.05 -3.92
C VAL A 136 15.35 10.36 -4.81
N ASP A 137 16.58 10.23 -4.31
CA ASP A 137 17.60 9.43 -4.98
C ASP A 137 17.13 7.95 -5.08
N PRO A 138 17.35 7.26 -6.22
CA PRO A 138 16.93 5.86 -6.39
C PRO A 138 17.48 4.89 -5.34
N GLU A 139 18.74 5.05 -4.90
CA GLU A 139 19.31 4.18 -3.87
C GLU A 139 18.64 4.46 -2.52
N ALA A 140 18.40 5.73 -2.19
CA ALA A 140 17.66 6.10 -0.98
C ALA A 140 16.23 5.55 -0.99
N ALA A 141 15.53 5.61 -2.13
CA ALA A 141 14.21 5.03 -2.29
C ALA A 141 14.23 3.51 -2.07
N LEU A 142 15.22 2.80 -2.62
CA LEU A 142 15.34 1.35 -2.44
C LEU A 142 15.70 0.97 -1.01
N ALA A 143 16.56 1.75 -0.34
CA ALA A 143 16.93 1.52 1.06
C ALA A 143 15.72 1.68 2.00
N GLU A 144 14.85 2.66 1.72
CA GLU A 144 13.62 2.90 2.50
C GLU A 144 12.57 1.83 2.23
N TYR A 145 12.19 1.66 0.96
CA TYR A 145 11.03 0.86 0.58
C TYR A 145 11.32 -0.63 0.37
N ARG A 146 12.60 -1.02 0.31
CA ARG A 146 13.13 -2.39 0.16
C ARG A 146 12.78 -3.12 -1.13
N SER A 147 11.75 -2.69 -1.83
CA SER A 147 11.50 -3.04 -3.22
C SER A 147 10.98 -1.81 -3.98
N LEU A 148 11.11 -1.80 -5.31
CA LEU A 148 10.55 -0.80 -6.19
C LEU A 148 10.03 -1.45 -7.47
N THR A 149 8.83 -1.08 -7.90
CA THR A 149 8.32 -1.35 -9.25
C THR A 149 8.70 -0.22 -10.22
N GLY A 150 8.55 -0.45 -11.53
CA GLY A 150 8.67 0.61 -12.56
C GLY A 150 7.96 1.91 -12.22
N PRO A 151 6.66 1.86 -11.88
CA PRO A 151 5.90 3.02 -11.42
C PRO A 151 6.43 3.65 -10.14
N ASP A 152 6.84 2.86 -9.13
CA ASP A 152 7.42 3.41 -7.89
C ASP A 152 8.67 4.22 -8.19
N LEU A 153 9.58 3.67 -8.99
CA LEU A 153 10.83 4.34 -9.36
C LEU A 153 10.56 5.66 -10.08
N SER A 154 9.64 5.65 -11.05
CA SER A 154 9.26 6.84 -11.81
C SER A 154 8.62 7.90 -10.91
N LEU A 155 7.71 7.50 -10.03
CA LEU A 155 6.98 8.39 -9.14
C LEU A 155 7.89 9.02 -8.07
N LEU A 156 8.74 8.22 -7.45
CA LEU A 156 9.57 8.64 -6.32
C LEU A 156 10.81 9.42 -6.76
N THR A 157 11.44 9.03 -7.87
CA THR A 157 12.73 9.57 -8.29
C THR A 157 12.64 10.53 -9.47
N GLY A 158 11.47 10.63 -10.11
CA GLY A 158 11.28 11.40 -11.33
C GLY A 158 11.98 10.80 -12.57
N GLY A 159 12.54 9.58 -12.46
CA GLY A 159 13.27 8.92 -13.53
C GLY A 159 13.06 7.41 -13.54
N THR A 160 13.63 6.75 -14.55
CA THR A 160 13.49 5.30 -14.79
C THR A 160 14.81 4.55 -14.61
N THR A 161 15.87 5.22 -14.17
CA THR A 161 17.17 4.59 -13.95
C THR A 161 17.14 3.81 -12.64
N PRO A 162 17.30 2.48 -12.68
CA PRO A 162 17.21 1.67 -11.48
C PRO A 162 18.41 1.88 -10.55
N PRO A 163 18.26 1.60 -9.24
CA PRO A 163 19.37 1.61 -8.29
C PRO A 163 20.44 0.58 -8.70
N ARG A 164 21.71 0.93 -8.56
CA ARG A 164 22.86 0.10 -8.98
C ARG A 164 22.99 -1.15 -8.12
N THR A 165 22.62 -1.05 -6.86
CA THR A 165 22.70 -2.16 -5.90
C THR A 165 21.49 -3.11 -5.98
N ALA A 166 20.49 -2.77 -6.79
CA ALA A 166 19.26 -3.54 -6.87
C ALA A 166 19.45 -4.92 -7.49
N VAL A 167 18.79 -5.92 -6.88
CA VAL A 167 18.57 -7.22 -7.50
C VAL A 167 17.33 -7.12 -8.38
N ARG A 168 17.50 -7.26 -9.70
CA ARG A 168 16.40 -7.21 -10.67
C ARG A 168 15.72 -8.55 -10.79
N VAL A 169 14.39 -8.54 -10.75
CA VAL A 169 13.52 -9.71 -10.94
C VAL A 169 12.51 -9.40 -12.04
N GLU A 170 12.41 -10.26 -13.05
CA GLU A 170 11.36 -10.14 -14.07
C GLU A 170 10.03 -10.66 -13.55
N THR A 171 8.96 -9.89 -13.76
CA THR A 171 7.59 -10.23 -13.38
C THR A 171 6.66 -9.98 -14.56
N ALA A 172 5.42 -10.47 -14.49
CA ALA A 172 4.43 -10.25 -15.56
C ALA A 172 4.11 -8.75 -15.78
N GLY A 173 4.23 -7.92 -14.73
CA GLY A 173 3.98 -6.48 -14.77
C GLY A 173 5.21 -5.62 -15.09
N GLY A 174 6.34 -6.24 -15.46
CA GLY A 174 7.63 -5.59 -15.64
C GLY A 174 8.63 -5.88 -14.51
N PRO A 175 9.79 -5.22 -14.48
CA PRO A 175 10.82 -5.52 -13.49
C PRO A 175 10.42 -5.07 -12.08
N LEU A 176 10.76 -5.90 -11.10
CA LEU A 176 10.82 -5.57 -9.68
C LEU A 176 12.30 -5.42 -9.28
N TRP A 177 12.63 -4.33 -8.62
CA TRP A 177 13.97 -4.08 -8.07
C TRP A 177 13.93 -4.31 -6.56
N LEU A 178 14.72 -5.26 -6.09
CA LEU A 178 14.81 -5.61 -4.67
C LEU A 178 16.09 -5.04 -4.08
N HIS A 179 16.01 -4.53 -2.87
CA HIS A 179 17.19 -4.29 -2.05
C HIS A 179 17.88 -5.64 -1.79
N PRO A 180 19.23 -5.74 -1.75
CA PRO A 180 19.93 -7.00 -1.47
C PRO A 180 19.41 -7.75 -0.23
N ASP A 181 19.21 -7.03 0.88
CA ASP A 181 18.63 -7.61 2.11
C ASP A 181 17.21 -8.18 1.90
N GLU A 182 16.40 -7.54 1.07
CA GLU A 182 15.04 -8.01 0.75
C GLU A 182 15.12 -9.24 -0.16
N ALA A 183 15.99 -9.21 -1.17
CA ALA A 183 16.21 -10.28 -2.11
C ALA A 183 16.64 -11.59 -1.43
N ALA A 184 17.38 -11.52 -0.33
CA ALA A 184 17.82 -12.68 0.44
C ALA A 184 16.66 -13.54 0.97
N THR A 185 15.47 -12.97 1.17
CA THR A 185 14.30 -13.66 1.76
C THR A 185 13.04 -13.54 0.92
N HIS A 186 13.09 -12.84 -0.22
CA HIS A 186 11.91 -12.57 -1.02
C HIS A 186 11.36 -13.86 -1.68
N PRO A 187 10.05 -14.15 -1.60
CA PRO A 187 9.45 -15.40 -2.08
C PRO A 187 9.75 -15.71 -3.56
N VAL A 188 9.85 -14.67 -4.41
CA VAL A 188 10.14 -14.80 -5.84
C VAL A 188 11.49 -15.46 -6.15
N LEU A 189 12.46 -15.33 -5.24
CA LEU A 189 13.80 -15.91 -5.39
C LEU A 189 13.92 -17.25 -4.67
N MET A 190 13.16 -17.43 -3.59
CA MET A 190 13.15 -18.68 -2.80
C MET A 190 12.49 -19.86 -3.55
N THR A 191 11.47 -19.58 -4.39
CA THR A 191 10.74 -20.62 -5.14
C THR A 191 11.52 -21.24 -6.31
N ARG A 192 12.66 -20.67 -6.70
CA ARG A 192 13.45 -21.13 -7.85
C ARG A 192 14.42 -22.28 -7.54
N THR A 193 14.36 -22.85 -6.33
CA THR A 193 15.29 -23.89 -5.85
C THR A 193 14.64 -25.28 -5.77
N SER A 194 13.53 -25.51 -6.47
CA SER A 194 12.81 -26.81 -6.49
C SER A 194 12.99 -27.51 -7.83
#